data_AF-A0A535NL11-F1
#
_entry.id   AF-A0A535NL11-F1
#
_cell.length_a   1.000
_cell.length_b   1.000
_cell.length_c   1.000
_cell.angle_alpha   90.00
_cell.angle_beta   90.00
_cell.angle_gamma   90.00
#
_symmetry.space_group_name_H-M   'P 1'
#
loop_
_entity.id
_entity.type
_entity.pdbx_description
1 polymer ?
#
loop_
_entity_poly.entity_id
_entity_poly.type
_entity_poly.pdbx_seq_one_letter_code
_entity_poly.pdbx_strand_id
1 'polypeptide(L)'
;MFTRRALASILGVAPTPRIPPELTKGPFTVEKALRLGLSRAQLLGASWRRLGRDVYAWHEIAEAPMTLLIAAKLRLPDEAVF
;
A
#
# COMPACT_ATOMS: atom_id res chain seq x y z
N MET A 1 -29.34 0.61 4.04
CA MET A 1 -28.61 0.12 2.86
C MET A 1 -27.14 0.47 3.05
N PHE A 2 -26.28 -0.52 3.32
CA PHE A 2 -24.81 -0.58 3.17
C PHE A 2 -24.26 -1.62 4.16
N THR A 3 -24.57 -2.89 3.89
CA THR A 3 -24.03 -4.04 4.61
C THR A 3 -23.32 -4.94 3.62
N ARG A 4 -21.98 -4.87 3.61
CA ARG A 4 -21.13 -6.01 3.24
C ARG A 4 -20.12 -6.21 4.36
N ARG A 5 -20.61 -6.75 5.47
CA ARG A 5 -19.80 -7.44 6.47
C ARG A 5 -19.29 -8.70 5.76
N ALA A 6 -17.99 -8.78 5.51
CA ALA A 6 -17.39 -10.01 5.01
C ALA A 6 -17.63 -11.11 6.06
N LEU A 7 -18.50 -12.07 5.72
CA LEU A 7 -18.67 -13.31 6.45
C LEU A 7 -17.44 -14.17 6.21
N ALA A 8 -16.47 -14.07 7.11
CA ALA A 8 -15.36 -15.01 7.17
C ALA A 8 -15.09 -15.37 8.63
N SER A 9 -15.84 -16.34 9.17
CA SER A 9 -15.31 -17.20 10.22
C SER A 9 -16.24 -18.37 10.51
N ILE A 10 -15.96 -19.53 9.91
CA ILE A 10 -16.25 -20.85 10.49
C ILE A 10 -14.95 -21.65 10.64
N LEU A 11 -13.87 -21.25 9.95
CA LEU A 11 -12.52 -21.78 10.08
C LEU A 11 -11.60 -20.57 10.22
N GLY A 12 -10.75 -20.51 11.25
CA GLY A 12 -9.90 -19.35 11.61
C GLY A 12 -8.80 -19.01 10.61
N VAL A 13 -9.11 -18.95 9.31
CA VAL A 13 -8.21 -18.56 8.23
C VAL A 13 -8.34 -17.05 8.04
N ALA A 14 -7.24 -16.33 8.28
CA ALA A 14 -7.16 -14.92 7.96
C ALA A 14 -7.49 -14.73 6.46
N PRO A 15 -8.30 -13.73 6.07
CA PRO A 15 -8.62 -13.49 4.67
C PRO A 15 -7.33 -13.33 3.86
N THR A 16 -7.22 -14.02 2.73
CA THR A 16 -6.08 -13.85 1.81
C THR A 16 -5.96 -12.36 1.46
N PRO A 17 -4.80 -11.72 1.70
CA PRO A 17 -4.63 -10.31 1.42
C PRO A 17 -4.81 -10.07 -0.08
N ARG A 18 -5.74 -9.16 -0.42
CA ARG A 18 -5.91 -8.70 -1.80
C ARG A 18 -4.74 -7.79 -2.15
N ILE A 19 -3.93 -8.22 -3.12
CA ILE A 19 -2.74 -7.50 -3.58
C ILE A 19 -3.00 -7.03 -5.01
N PRO A 20 -3.33 -5.74 -5.23
CA PRO A 20 -3.48 -5.22 -6.58
C PRO A 20 -2.11 -5.18 -7.29
N PRO A 21 -1.98 -5.76 -8.50
CA PRO A 21 -0.70 -5.79 -9.24
C PRO A 21 -0.19 -4.40 -9.62
N GLU A 22 -1.04 -3.36 -9.59
CA GLU A 22 -0.65 -1.97 -9.82
C GLU A 22 0.20 -1.39 -8.67
N LEU A 23 0.13 -1.99 -7.49
CA LEU A 23 0.84 -1.55 -6.28
C LEU A 23 2.14 -2.31 -6.02
N THR A 24 2.45 -3.33 -6.83
CA THR A 24 3.69 -4.11 -6.70
C THR A 24 4.83 -3.58 -7.57
N LYS A 25 4.53 -2.65 -8.48
CA LYS A 25 5.49 -2.11 -9.46
C LYS A 25 6.40 -1.00 -8.92
N GLY A 26 6.08 -0.43 -7.76
CA GLY A 26 6.80 0.70 -7.20
C GLY A 26 6.14 1.24 -5.94
N PRO A 27 6.75 2.25 -5.29
CA PRO A 27 6.13 2.91 -4.16
C PRO A 27 4.90 3.69 -4.62
N PHE A 28 3.93 3.83 -3.71
CA PHE A 28 2.64 4.44 -3.99
C PHE A 28 2.13 5.24 -2.79
N THR A 29 1.22 6.18 -3.05
CA THR A 29 0.56 6.96 -2.01
C THR A 29 -0.61 6.20 -1.40
N VAL A 30 -0.91 6.48 -0.13
CA VAL A 30 -2.12 5.95 0.53
C VAL A 30 -3.36 6.27 -0.30
N GLU A 31 -3.45 7.46 -0.87
CA GLU A 31 -4.57 7.86 -1.72
C GLU A 31 -4.77 6.92 -2.92
N LYS A 32 -3.69 6.55 -3.62
CA LYS A 32 -3.76 5.58 -4.73
C LYS A 32 -4.28 4.22 -4.26
N ALA A 33 -3.84 3.76 -3.09
CA ALA A 33 -4.30 2.49 -2.51
C ALA A 33 -5.80 2.53 -2.16
N LEU A 34 -6.27 3.65 -1.58
CA LEU A 34 -7.69 3.84 -1.28
C LEU A 34 -8.54 3.83 -2.56
N ARG A 35 -8.09 4.47 -3.64
CA ARG A 35 -8.77 4.44 -4.95
C ARG A 35 -8.85 3.03 -5.54
N LEU A 36 -7.89 2.16 -5.24
CA LEU A 36 -7.89 0.75 -5.64
C LEU A 36 -8.65 -0.17 -4.66
N GLY A 37 -9.32 0.39 -3.66
CA GLY A 37 -10.19 -0.33 -2.73
C GLY A 37 -9.47 -0.96 -1.54
N LEU A 38 -8.20 -0.61 -1.28
CA LEU A 38 -7.57 -0.95 -0.01
C LEU A 38 -8.01 0.02 1.09
N SER A 39 -8.09 -0.48 2.32
CA SER A 39 -8.24 0.32 3.52
C SER A 39 -6.90 0.61 4.18
N ARG A 40 -6.85 1.66 5.03
CA ARG A 40 -5.65 1.96 5.84
C ARG A 40 -5.26 0.79 6.76
N ALA A 41 -6.23 0.03 7.28
CA ALA A 41 -5.95 -1.14 8.11
C ALA A 41 -5.24 -2.25 7.32
N GLN A 42 -5.62 -2.47 6.05
CA GLN A 42 -4.94 -3.45 5.19
C GLN A 42 -3.50 -3.04 4.87
N LEU A 43 -3.20 -1.73 4.77
CA LEU A 43 -1.84 -1.23 4.56
C LEU A 43 -0.90 -1.47 5.76
N LEU A 44 -1.42 -1.83 6.93
CA LEU A 44 -0.61 -2.20 8.09
C LEU A 44 -0.20 -3.69 8.07
N GLY A 45 -0.72 -4.48 7.13
CA GLY A 45 -0.38 -5.90 6.98
C GLY A 45 1.05 -6.12 6.47
N ALA A 46 1.57 -7.34 6.67
CA ALA A 46 2.95 -7.72 6.34
C ALA A 46 3.34 -7.58 4.86
N SER A 47 2.35 -7.56 3.97
CA SER A 47 2.51 -7.33 2.53
C SER A 47 3.08 -5.94 2.18
N TRP A 48 2.99 -4.98 3.08
CA TRP A 48 3.29 -3.58 2.79
C TRP A 48 4.37 -3.05 3.73
N ARG A 49 5.23 -2.18 3.20
CA ARG A 49 6.22 -1.45 3.98
C ARG A 49 5.95 0.04 3.86
N ARG A 50 5.93 0.73 4.99
CA ARG A 50 5.81 2.18 5.03
C ARG A 50 7.17 2.80 4.77
N LEU A 51 7.28 3.61 3.72
CA LEU A 51 8.52 4.28 3.33
C LEU A 51 8.54 5.77 3.71
N GLY A 52 7.41 6.30 4.18
CA GLY A 52 7.30 7.66 4.67
C GLY A 52 5.88 8.04 5.05
N ARG A 53 5.65 9.34 5.27
CA ARG A 53 4.29 9.86 5.49
C ARG A 53 3.44 9.58 4.25
N ASP A 54 2.38 8.80 4.43
CA ASP A 54 1.42 8.38 3.41
C ASP A 54 2.02 7.71 2.15
N VAL A 55 3.24 7.15 2.23
CA VAL A 55 3.89 6.40 1.14
C VAL A 55 4.22 4.99 1.60
N TYR A 56 3.83 4.01 0.77
CA TYR A 56 4.03 2.58 1.00
C TYR A 56 4.63 1.92 -0.24
N ALA A 57 5.19 0.72 -0.07
CA ALA A 57 5.62 -0.15 -1.15
C ALA A 57 5.30 -1.61 -0.82
N TRP A 58 5.26 -2.44 -1.87
CA TRP A 58 5.23 -3.89 -1.73
C TRP A 58 6.53 -4.40 -1.07
N HIS A 59 6.39 -5.34 -0.13
CA HIS A 59 7.50 -5.74 0.74
C HIS A 59 8.73 -6.26 0.00
N GLU A 60 8.58 -6.92 -1.16
CA GLU A 60 9.71 -7.47 -1.91
C GLU A 60 10.57 -6.40 -2.60
N ILE A 61 10.04 -5.19 -2.82
CA ILE A 61 10.76 -4.10 -3.50
C ILE A 61 11.09 -2.94 -2.55
N ALA A 62 10.61 -2.99 -1.32
CA ALA A 62 10.65 -1.87 -0.38
C ALA A 62 12.06 -1.40 -0.04
N GLU A 63 13.04 -2.31 -0.06
CA GLU A 63 14.43 -2.04 0.31
C GLU A 63 15.32 -1.71 -0.91
N ALA A 64 14.79 -1.82 -2.13
CA ALA A 64 15.56 -1.51 -3.33
C ALA A 64 15.91 -0.01 -3.37
N PRO A 65 17.17 0.38 -3.68
CA PRO A 65 17.59 1.79 -3.66
C PRO A 65 16.71 2.70 -4.53
N MET A 66 16.33 2.24 -5.72
CA MET A 66 15.45 3.00 -6.61
C MET A 66 14.05 3.20 -6.03
N THR A 67 13.51 2.21 -5.31
CA THR A 67 12.21 2.34 -4.62
C THR A 67 12.27 3.44 -3.57
N LEU A 68 13.33 3.51 -2.78
CA LEU A 68 13.51 4.54 -1.76
C LEU A 68 13.63 5.93 -2.37
N LEU A 69 14.36 6.09 -3.47
CA LEU A 69 14.47 7.36 -4.19
C LEU A 69 13.13 7.82 -4.76
N ILE A 70 12.36 6.93 -5.39
CA ILE A 70 11.03 7.27 -5.90
C ILE A 70 10.08 7.61 -4.74
N ALA A 71 10.15 6.88 -3.63
CA ALA A 71 9.37 7.16 -2.44
C ALA A 71 9.72 8.51 -1.80
N ALA A 72 11.00 8.92 -1.85
CA ALA A 72 11.41 10.26 -1.47
C ALA A 72 10.80 11.30 -2.41
N LYS A 73 10.88 11.09 -3.74
CA LYS A 73 10.29 11.97 -4.74
C LYS A 73 8.79 12.21 -4.53
N LEU A 74 8.02 11.15 -4.24
CA LEU A 74 6.57 11.23 -4.00
C LEU A 74 6.16 12.11 -2.80
N ARG A 75 7.07 12.41 -1.88
CA ARG A 75 6.78 13.23 -0.70
C ARG A 75 7.03 14.72 -0.92
N LEU A 76 7.55 15.07 -2.08
CA LEU A 76 7.95 16.42 -2.38
C LEU A 76 6.87 17.12 -3.22
N PRO A 77 6.80 18.45 -3.14
CA PRO A 77 6.08 19.22 -4.14
C PRO A 77 6.65 18.92 -5.53
N ASP A 78 5.80 18.94 -6.56
CA ASP A 78 6.21 18.71 -7.95
C ASP A 78 7.30 19.70 -8.42
N GLU A 79 7.37 20.87 -7.77
CA GLU A 79 8.34 21.94 -8.05
C GLU A 79 9.69 21.75 -7.35
N ALA A 80 9.86 20.70 -6.53
CA ALA A 80 11.13 20.47 -5.84
C ALA A 80 12.23 20.08 -6.83
N VAL A 81 13.33 20.85 -6.81
CA VAL A 81 14.55 20.62 -7.60
C VAL A 81 15.69 20.09 -6.72
N PHE A 82 16.47 19.14 -7.25
CA PHE A 82 17.63 18.50 -6.61
C PHE A 82 18.87 18.64 -7.47
#